data_AF-A0A3M7HNQ3-F1
#
_entry.id   AF-A0A3M7HNQ3-F1
#
_cell.length_a   1.000
_cell.length_b   1.000
_cell.length_c   1.000
_cell.angle_alpha   90.00
_cell.angle_beta   90.00
_cell.angle_gamma   90.00
#
_symmetry.space_group_name_H-M   'P 1'
#
loop_
_entity.id
_entity.type
_entity.pdbx_description
1 polymer ?
#
loop_
_entity_poly.entity_id
_entity_poly.type
_entity_poly.pdbx_seq_one_letter_code
_entity_poly.pdbx_strand_id
1 'polypeptide(L)'
;MRLINTETLEMHEFLPAHIPRYAILSHRWQEEEVSFKQYTKRQKYPEIQRLKGFAKIEQFCRIARERRKEWAWIDTCCIDSRSSAELSEAINSMWRWYNDAAECYIYLCDVHMKDDFSDVLAQVERSEWFTRGWTLQELLAPRFLWNHSALANVYPGLPIAGLRVRKMWLTL
;
A
#
# COMPACT_ATOMS: atom_id res chain seq x y z
N MET A 1 7.50 -6.18 -13.10
CA MET A 1 6.83 -5.46 -11.98
C MET A 1 6.89 -3.98 -12.30
N ARG A 2 5.78 -3.25 -12.12
CA ARG A 2 5.78 -1.79 -12.33
C ARG A 2 5.86 -1.07 -11.01
N LEU A 3 6.65 0.00 -10.93
CA LEU A 3 6.82 0.84 -9.75
C LEU A 3 6.66 2.30 -10.13
N ILE A 4 6.20 3.11 -9.18
CA ILE A 4 6.09 4.55 -9.30
C ILE A 4 7.31 5.19 -8.66
N ASN A 5 7.99 6.09 -9.38
CA ASN A 5 9.00 6.94 -8.80
C ASN A 5 8.32 7.95 -7.86
N THR A 6 8.72 7.95 -6.59
CA THR A 6 8.09 8.75 -5.53
C THR A 6 8.27 10.25 -5.66
N GLU A 7 9.23 10.70 -6.47
CA GLU A 7 9.49 12.12 -6.73
C GLU A 7 8.79 12.61 -8.00
N THR A 8 8.96 11.90 -9.12
CA THR A 8 8.41 12.31 -10.42
C THR A 8 6.98 11.81 -10.66
N LEU A 9 6.52 10.85 -9.86
CA LEU A 9 5.28 10.10 -10.05
C LEU A 9 5.22 9.35 -11.39
N GLU A 10 6.37 9.17 -12.06
CA GLU A 10 6.45 8.39 -13.29
C GLU A 10 6.45 6.89 -12.99
N MET A 11 5.82 6.13 -13.89
CA MET A 11 5.72 4.68 -13.76
C MET A 11 6.80 4.03 -14.61
N HIS A 12 7.55 3.12 -14.00
CA HIS A 12 8.62 2.38 -14.64
C HIS A 12 8.38 0.89 -14.50
N GLU A 13 8.71 0.14 -15.55
CA GLU A 13 8.67 -1.31 -15.55
C GLU A 13 10.05 -1.89 -15.29
N PHE A 14 10.10 -2.83 -14.34
CA PHE A 14 11.30 -3.52 -13.92
C PHE A 14 11.17 -5.02 -14.16
N LEU A 15 12.24 -5.60 -14.71
CA LEU A 15 12.40 -7.04 -14.81
C LEU A 15 12.57 -7.66 -13.42
N PRO A 16 12.11 -8.90 -13.17
CA PRO A 16 12.21 -9.55 -11.87
C PRO A 16 13.62 -9.57 -11.25
N ALA A 17 14.67 -9.67 -12.08
CA ALA A 17 16.06 -9.67 -11.63
C ALA A 17 16.60 -8.29 -11.19
N HIS A 18 15.90 -7.20 -11.49
CA HIS A 18 16.37 -5.82 -11.30
C HIS A 18 15.34 -4.94 -10.58
N ILE A 19 14.53 -5.54 -9.70
CA ILE A 19 13.56 -4.78 -8.89
C ILE A 19 14.33 -3.96 -7.84
N PRO A 20 14.27 -2.62 -7.86
CA PRO A 20 14.95 -1.78 -6.87
C PRO A 20 14.26 -1.90 -5.50
N ARG A 21 14.81 -1.28 -4.45
CA ARG A 21 14.12 -1.18 -3.16
C ARG A 21 12.89 -0.27 -3.27
N TYR A 22 11.74 -0.75 -2.80
CA TYR A 22 10.46 -0.02 -2.86
C TYR A 22 9.66 -0.09 -1.57
N ALA A 23 8.75 0.86 -1.39
CA ALA A 23 7.64 0.80 -0.46
C ALA A 23 6.42 0.17 -1.13
N ILE A 24 5.63 -0.61 -0.39
CA ILE A 24 4.39 -1.21 -0.87
C ILE A 24 3.20 -0.69 -0.07
N LEU A 25 2.07 -0.43 -0.73
CA LEU A 25 0.82 0.00 -0.09
C LEU A 25 -0.17 -1.17 -0.06
N SER A 26 -0.53 -1.62 1.13
CA SER A 26 -1.71 -2.43 1.40
C SER A 26 -2.89 -1.51 1.67
N HIS A 27 -4.01 -1.73 0.97
CA HIS A 27 -5.21 -0.94 1.18
C HIS A 27 -6.49 -1.71 0.83
N ARG A 28 -7.63 -1.18 1.30
CA ARG A 28 -8.96 -1.53 0.79
C ARG A 28 -9.29 -0.61 -0.38
N TRP A 29 -9.72 -1.19 -1.50
CA TRP A 29 -10.14 -0.39 -2.67
C TRP A 29 -11.34 0.45 -2.26
N GLN A 30 -11.27 1.74 -2.53
CA GLN A 30 -12.35 2.67 -2.27
C GLN A 30 -13.04 3.11 -3.56
N GLU A 31 -13.96 4.05 -3.46
CA GLU A 31 -14.45 4.78 -4.62
C GLU A 31 -13.33 5.62 -5.25
N GLU A 32 -13.38 5.79 -6.57
CA GLU A 32 -12.44 6.63 -7.33
C GLU A 32 -10.96 6.20 -7.26
N GLU A 33 -10.70 4.89 -7.09
CA GLU A 33 -9.37 4.32 -7.29
C GLU A 33 -8.85 4.57 -8.71
N VAL A 34 -7.55 4.81 -8.84
CA VAL A 34 -6.91 5.03 -10.13
C VAL A 34 -6.41 3.70 -10.68
N SER A 35 -7.03 3.22 -11.76
CA SER A 35 -6.56 2.03 -12.47
C SER A 35 -5.26 2.29 -13.22
N PHE A 36 -4.51 1.24 -13.58
CA PHE A 36 -3.32 1.32 -14.45
C PHE A 36 -3.57 2.15 -15.73
N LYS A 37 -4.69 1.92 -16.42
CA LYS A 37 -5.06 2.65 -17.63
C LYS A 37 -5.29 4.14 -17.38
N GLN A 38 -5.90 4.50 -16.25
CA GLN A 38 -6.07 5.90 -15.88
C GLN A 38 -4.71 6.53 -15.54
N TYR A 39 -3.90 5.84 -14.73
CA TYR A 39 -2.59 6.33 -14.31
C TYR A 39 -1.66 6.63 -15.49
N THR A 40 -1.61 5.74 -16.47
CA THR A 40 -0.81 5.92 -17.71
C THR A 40 -1.29 7.08 -18.57
N LYS A 41 -2.56 7.48 -18.46
CA LYS A 41 -3.15 8.57 -19.24
C LYS A 41 -3.31 9.88 -18.45
N ARG A 42 -2.83 9.96 -17.20
CA ARG A 42 -3.00 11.10 -16.28
C ARG A 42 -2.49 12.45 -16.80
N GLN A 43 -1.50 12.43 -17.70
CA GLN A 43 -0.99 13.66 -18.34
C GLN A 43 -1.90 14.15 -19.45
N LYS A 44 -2.60 13.23 -20.14
CA LYS A 44 -3.53 13.55 -21.22
C LYS A 44 -4.91 13.97 -20.70
N TYR A 45 -5.31 13.46 -19.54
CA TYR A 45 -6.63 13.65 -18.94
C TYR A 45 -6.47 14.18 -17.50
N PRO A 46 -6.41 15.52 -17.31
CA PRO A 46 -6.17 16.14 -16.00
C PRO A 46 -7.23 15.81 -14.94
N GLU A 47 -8.45 15.42 -15.33
CA GLU A 47 -9.50 14.97 -14.41
C GLU A 47 -9.07 13.76 -13.58
N ILE A 48 -8.14 12.93 -14.09
CA ILE A 48 -7.62 11.77 -13.37
C ILE A 48 -6.85 12.20 -12.12
N GLN A 49 -6.17 13.35 -12.17
CA GLN A 49 -5.44 13.89 -11.01
C GLN A 49 -6.37 14.44 -9.93
N ARG A 50 -7.67 14.64 -10.24
CA ARG A 50 -8.69 15.10 -9.27
C ARG A 50 -9.37 13.95 -8.52
N LEU A 51 -9.12 12.69 -8.91
CA LEU A 51 -9.70 11.53 -8.25
C LEU A 51 -9.12 11.36 -6.85
N LYS A 52 -9.93 10.94 -5.88
CA LYS A 52 -9.47 10.64 -4.51
C LYS A 52 -8.35 9.59 -4.50
N GLY A 53 -8.44 8.58 -5.37
CA GLY A 53 -7.39 7.58 -5.52
C GLY A 53 -6.04 8.17 -5.95
N PHE A 54 -6.03 9.26 -6.73
CA PHE A 54 -4.78 9.92 -7.14
C PHE A 54 -4.13 10.64 -5.95
N ALA A 55 -4.90 11.39 -5.18
CA ALA A 55 -4.42 12.03 -3.96
C ALA A 55 -3.85 11.01 -2.96
N LYS A 56 -4.45 9.82 -2.85
CA LYS A 56 -3.91 8.70 -2.07
C LYS A 56 -2.54 8.24 -2.57
N ILE A 57 -2.36 8.12 -3.89
CA ILE A 57 -1.08 7.74 -4.50
C ILE A 57 -0.01 8.79 -4.21
N GLU A 58 -0.32 10.07 -4.39
CA GLU A 58 0.62 11.18 -4.12
C GLU A 58 1.04 11.20 -2.65
N GLN A 59 0.09 11.04 -1.74
CA GLN A 59 0.35 11.01 -0.31
C GLN A 59 1.23 9.82 0.07
N PHE A 60 0.96 8.65 -0.48
CA PHE A 60 1.80 7.47 -0.25
C PHE A 60 3.22 7.68 -0.78
N CYS A 61 3.38 8.23 -1.98
CA CYS A 61 4.69 8.55 -2.56
C CYS A 61 5.47 9.55 -1.69
N ARG A 62 4.79 10.58 -1.17
CA ARG A 62 5.39 11.56 -0.24
C ARG A 62 5.94 10.87 1.01
N ILE A 63 5.15 10.01 1.66
CA ILE A 63 5.54 9.28 2.87
C ILE A 63 6.72 8.34 2.58
N ALA A 64 6.65 7.59 1.48
CA ALA A 64 7.71 6.69 1.05
C ALA A 64 9.03 7.45 0.85
N ARG A 65 8.97 8.62 0.19
CA ARG A 65 10.13 9.50 -0.03
C ARG A 65 10.73 10.05 1.26
N GLU A 66 9.89 10.51 2.20
CA GLU A 66 10.34 10.96 3.54
C GLU A 66 11.12 9.86 4.29
N ARG A 67 10.82 8.60 3.97
CA ARG A 67 11.48 7.41 4.54
C ARG A 67 12.53 6.81 3.61
N ARG A 68 13.01 7.61 2.66
CA ARG A 68 14.10 7.29 1.72
C ARG A 68 13.80 6.06 0.85
N LYS A 69 12.55 5.90 0.43
CA LYS A 69 12.16 4.96 -0.61
C LYS A 69 11.90 5.73 -1.88
N GLU A 70 12.72 5.46 -2.89
CA GLU A 70 12.59 6.10 -4.20
C GLU A 70 11.39 5.53 -4.98
N TRP A 71 11.05 4.27 -4.74
CA TRP A 71 10.03 3.55 -5.50
C TRP A 71 8.85 3.16 -4.62
N ALA A 72 7.65 3.25 -5.19
CA ALA A 72 6.38 2.91 -4.58
C ALA A 72 5.61 1.89 -5.43
N TRP A 73 4.91 0.97 -4.78
CA TRP A 73 4.03 0.01 -5.43
C TRP A 73 2.63 0.07 -4.83
N ILE A 74 1.62 0.06 -5.70
CA ILE A 74 0.21 0.08 -5.36
C ILE A 74 -0.52 -0.80 -6.38
N ASP A 75 -1.28 -1.80 -5.92
CA ASP A 75 -1.93 -2.81 -6.77
C ASP A 75 -2.87 -2.20 -7.82
N THR A 76 -3.73 -1.25 -7.44
CA THR A 76 -4.75 -0.65 -8.31
C THR A 76 -4.19 -0.01 -9.57
N CYS A 77 -3.02 0.64 -9.47
CA CYS A 77 -2.40 1.34 -10.59
C CYS A 77 -1.17 0.63 -11.16
N CYS A 78 -0.50 -0.27 -10.43
CA CYS A 78 0.70 -0.96 -10.91
C CYS A 78 0.39 -2.27 -11.66
N ILE A 79 -0.79 -2.87 -11.44
CA ILE A 79 -1.26 -4.07 -12.13
C ILE A 79 -2.30 -3.69 -13.19
N ASP A 80 -2.16 -4.17 -14.43
CA ASP A 80 -3.25 -4.11 -15.41
C ASP A 80 -4.22 -5.28 -15.19
N SER A 81 -5.22 -5.05 -14.36
CA SER A 81 -6.26 -6.04 -14.04
C SER A 81 -7.11 -6.49 -15.24
N ARG A 82 -7.00 -5.83 -16.41
CA ARG A 82 -7.69 -6.24 -17.64
C ARG A 82 -6.94 -7.31 -18.41
N SER A 83 -5.64 -7.48 -18.13
CA SER A 83 -4.85 -8.58 -18.67
C SER A 83 -5.01 -9.78 -17.74
N SER A 84 -5.78 -10.79 -18.18
CA SER A 84 -6.00 -12.00 -17.37
C SER A 84 -4.70 -12.75 -17.07
N ALA A 85 -3.74 -12.73 -18.01
CA ALA A 85 -2.40 -13.27 -17.81
C ALA A 85 -1.67 -12.50 -16.69
N GLU A 86 -1.63 -11.17 -16.77
CA GLU A 86 -0.96 -10.34 -15.77
C GLU A 86 -1.63 -10.44 -14.39
N LEU A 87 -2.96 -10.48 -14.35
CA LEU A 87 -3.71 -10.64 -13.10
C LEU A 87 -3.38 -11.98 -12.45
N SER A 88 -3.29 -13.06 -13.24
CA SER A 88 -2.92 -14.39 -12.73
C SER A 88 -1.48 -14.41 -12.21
N GLU A 89 -0.54 -13.81 -12.95
CA GLU A 89 0.85 -13.67 -12.52
C GLU A 89 0.97 -12.83 -11.25
N ALA A 90 0.20 -11.75 -11.14
CA ALA A 90 0.16 -10.88 -9.97
C ALA A 90 -0.35 -11.62 -8.75
N ILE A 91 -1.44 -12.38 -8.87
CA ILE A 91 -1.98 -13.23 -7.78
C ILE A 91 -0.90 -14.20 -7.28
N ASN A 92 -0.16 -14.84 -8.18
CA ASN A 92 0.91 -15.78 -7.83
C ASN A 92 2.18 -15.10 -7.30
N SER A 93 2.36 -13.80 -7.55
CA SER A 93 3.55 -13.03 -7.18
C SER A 93 3.34 -12.10 -5.99
N MET A 94 2.09 -11.86 -5.59
CA MET A 94 1.70 -10.96 -4.51
C MET A 94 2.47 -11.21 -3.22
N TRP A 95 2.50 -12.46 -2.74
CA TRP A 95 3.27 -12.81 -1.53
C TRP A 95 4.74 -12.38 -1.64
N ARG A 96 5.38 -12.66 -2.78
CA ARG A 96 6.78 -12.30 -3.02
C ARG A 96 6.96 -10.79 -3.03
N TRP A 97 6.08 -10.04 -3.68
CA TRP A 97 6.16 -8.58 -3.70
C TRP A 97 6.02 -7.98 -2.30
N TYR A 98 5.07 -8.46 -1.50
CA TYR A 98 4.96 -8.01 -0.10
C TYR A 98 6.18 -8.40 0.74
N ASN A 99 6.73 -9.59 0.56
CA ASN A 99 7.93 -10.05 1.27
C ASN A 99 9.19 -9.27 0.92
N ASP A 100 9.36 -8.93 -0.36
CA ASP A 100 10.56 -8.28 -0.88
C ASP A 100 10.50 -6.75 -0.73
N ALA A 101 9.32 -6.20 -0.43
CA ALA A 101 9.15 -4.78 -0.14
C ALA A 101 10.01 -4.36 1.06
N ALA A 102 10.64 -3.19 0.96
CA ALA A 102 11.46 -2.67 2.04
C ALA A 102 10.62 -2.22 3.24
N GLU A 103 9.44 -1.67 2.97
CA GLU A 103 8.44 -1.24 3.95
C GLU A 103 7.05 -1.46 3.36
N CYS A 104 6.14 -2.05 4.14
CA CYS A 104 4.71 -2.13 3.82
C CYS A 104 3.94 -1.09 4.62
N TYR A 105 3.10 -0.32 3.95
CA TYR A 105 2.23 0.67 4.54
C TYR A 105 0.80 0.18 4.45
N ILE A 106 0.07 0.25 5.55
CA ILE A 106 -1.36 -0.05 5.57
C ILE A 106 -2.12 1.26 5.57
N TYR A 107 -3.01 1.40 4.59
CA TYR A 107 -4.00 2.47 4.54
C TYR A 107 -5.35 1.98 5.05
N LEU A 108 -5.72 2.47 6.23
CA LEU A 108 -6.97 2.20 6.92
C LEU A 108 -7.90 3.39 6.73
N CYS A 109 -8.86 3.27 5.82
CA CYS A 109 -9.75 4.37 5.46
C CYS A 109 -10.90 4.61 6.45
N ASP A 110 -11.22 3.59 7.25
CA ASP A 110 -12.28 3.56 8.25
C ASP A 110 -11.77 3.89 9.67
N VAL A 111 -10.49 4.25 9.79
CA VAL A 111 -9.87 4.68 11.03
C VAL A 111 -9.67 6.18 11.01
N HIS A 112 -10.38 6.87 11.89
CA HIS A 112 -10.28 8.31 12.08
C HIS A 112 -9.38 8.62 13.27
N MET A 113 -8.30 9.37 13.03
CA MET A 113 -7.46 9.88 14.10
C MET A 113 -8.27 10.85 14.96
N LYS A 114 -8.42 10.54 16.25
CA LYS A 114 -8.94 11.43 17.28
C LYS A 114 -7.87 11.64 18.35
N ASP A 115 -8.06 12.64 19.21
CA ASP A 115 -7.11 12.97 20.28
C ASP A 115 -6.92 11.82 21.29
N ASP A 116 -7.88 10.88 21.39
CA ASP A 116 -7.78 9.71 22.25
C ASP A 116 -7.19 8.50 21.50
N PHE A 117 -5.98 8.11 21.90
CA PHE A 117 -5.26 6.94 21.38
C PHE A 117 -6.01 5.61 21.60
N SER A 118 -6.77 5.48 22.70
CA SER A 118 -7.55 4.26 22.98
C SER A 118 -8.68 4.08 21.97
N ASP A 119 -9.31 5.18 21.53
CA ASP A 119 -10.35 5.14 20.51
C ASP A 119 -9.77 4.77 19.13
N VAL A 120 -8.56 5.27 18.81
CA VAL A 120 -7.87 4.92 17.56
C VAL A 120 -7.51 3.43 17.52
N LEU A 121 -6.98 2.86 18.60
CA LEU A 121 -6.69 1.42 18.66
C LEU A 121 -7.95 0.58 18.46
N ALA A 122 -9.05 0.94 19.13
CA ALA A 122 -10.31 0.23 19.01
C ALA A 122 -10.93 0.35 17.61
N GLN A 123 -10.67 1.44 16.88
CA GLN A 123 -11.04 1.57 15.47
C GLN A 123 -10.17 0.68 14.57
N VAL A 124 -8.86 0.62 14.81
CA VAL A 124 -7.94 -0.26 14.07
C VAL A 124 -8.36 -1.72 14.23
N GLU A 125 -8.62 -2.19 15.45
CA GLU A 125 -9.05 -3.57 15.71
C GLU A 125 -10.36 -3.94 14.99
N ARG A 126 -11.24 -2.95 14.80
CA ARG A 126 -12.53 -3.11 14.11
C ARG A 126 -12.46 -2.79 12.62
N SER A 127 -11.28 -2.45 12.11
CA SER A 127 -11.16 -2.04 10.72
C SER A 127 -11.55 -3.18 9.78
N GLU A 128 -12.32 -2.82 8.75
CA GLU A 128 -12.67 -3.71 7.66
C GLU A 128 -11.45 -4.25 6.92
N TRP A 129 -10.28 -3.62 7.08
CA TRP A 129 -9.04 -4.19 6.57
C TRP A 129 -8.78 -5.61 7.12
N PHE A 130 -9.16 -5.89 8.37
CA PHE A 130 -8.95 -7.20 9.00
C PHE A 130 -9.92 -8.30 8.54
N THR A 131 -11.02 -7.95 7.87
CA THR A 131 -12.07 -8.92 7.49
C THR A 131 -11.85 -9.56 6.11
N ARG A 132 -10.70 -9.32 5.47
CA ARG A 132 -10.41 -9.79 4.10
C ARG A 132 -9.58 -11.07 4.07
N GLY A 133 -9.88 -11.92 3.08
CA GLY A 133 -9.11 -13.15 2.83
C GLY A 133 -7.64 -12.92 2.41
N TRP A 134 -7.30 -11.72 1.93
CA TRP A 134 -5.93 -11.36 1.53
C TRP A 134 -5.09 -10.71 2.65
N THR A 135 -5.75 -10.25 3.71
CA THR A 135 -5.13 -9.54 4.84
C THR A 135 -4.01 -10.35 5.48
N LEU A 136 -4.17 -11.68 5.55
CA LEU A 136 -3.16 -12.55 6.15
C LEU A 136 -1.83 -12.50 5.36
N GLN A 137 -1.88 -12.44 4.03
CA GLN A 137 -0.67 -12.36 3.22
C GLN A 137 -0.03 -10.98 3.32
N GLU A 138 -0.85 -9.92 3.29
CA GLU A 138 -0.39 -8.53 3.41
C GLU A 138 0.16 -8.20 4.80
N LEU A 139 -0.27 -8.93 5.83
CA LEU A 139 0.23 -8.83 7.21
C LEU A 139 1.49 -9.68 7.45
N LEU A 140 1.54 -10.91 6.91
CA LEU A 140 2.60 -11.88 7.22
C LEU A 140 3.80 -11.84 6.28
N ALA A 141 3.60 -11.44 5.02
CA ALA A 141 4.69 -11.41 4.05
C ALA A 141 5.71 -10.29 4.34
N PRO A 142 5.32 -9.04 4.67
CA PRO A 142 6.29 -7.96 4.85
C PRO A 142 7.23 -8.17 6.03
N ARG A 143 8.50 -7.85 5.82
CA ARG A 143 9.52 -7.82 6.89
C ARG A 143 9.34 -6.64 7.85
N PHE A 144 8.79 -5.52 7.35
CA PHE A 144 8.52 -4.32 8.12
C PHE A 144 7.16 -3.74 7.72
N LEU A 145 6.33 -3.44 8.72
CA LEU A 145 4.95 -2.99 8.53
C LEU A 145 4.76 -1.64 9.26
N TRP A 146 4.15 -0.67 8.58
CA TRP A 146 3.88 0.68 9.05
C TRP A 146 2.40 0.99 8.86
N ASN A 147 1.74 1.53 9.89
CA ASN A 147 0.36 2.00 9.78
C ASN A 147 0.36 3.50 9.43
N HIS A 148 -0.39 3.91 8.41
CA HIS A 148 -0.57 5.32 8.08
C HIS A 148 -2.05 5.59 7.77
N SER A 149 -2.78 6.17 8.73
CA SER A 149 -4.11 6.74 8.46
C SER A 149 -3.96 8.15 7.90
N ALA A 150 -4.89 8.54 7.03
CA ALA A 150 -4.85 9.81 6.32
C ALA A 150 -5.29 10.98 7.20
N LEU A 151 -4.44 11.40 8.13
CA LEU A 151 -4.34 12.77 8.63
C LEU A 151 -2.88 12.99 9.07
N ALA A 152 -2.14 13.79 8.31
CA ALA A 152 -0.78 14.15 8.67
C ALA A 152 -0.79 15.00 9.95
N ASN A 153 -0.21 14.49 11.04
CA ASN A 153 0.77 15.18 11.90
C ASN A 153 1.08 14.38 13.18
N VAL A 154 2.38 14.26 13.47
CA VAL A 154 3.01 13.82 14.73
C VAL A 154 2.83 12.34 15.10
N TYR A 155 3.74 11.48 14.62
CA TYR A 155 4.77 10.79 15.43
C TYR A 155 5.71 10.04 14.49
N PRO A 156 7.00 10.42 14.39
CA PRO A 156 7.98 9.65 13.63
C PRO A 156 8.34 8.42 14.48
N GLY A 157 7.87 7.25 14.06
CA GLY A 157 8.37 6.00 14.62
C GLY A 157 7.54 5.39 15.75
N LEU A 158 6.27 5.10 15.49
CA LEU A 158 5.66 3.92 16.12
C LEU A 158 6.08 2.69 15.31
N PRO A 159 7.13 1.94 15.72
CA PRO A 159 7.23 0.57 15.28
C PRO A 159 5.94 -0.11 15.75
N ILE A 160 5.38 -0.98 14.93
CA ILE A 160 4.43 -2.01 15.36
C ILE A 160 5.18 -3.04 16.23
N ALA A 161 6.03 -2.59 17.15
CA ALA A 161 6.66 -3.38 18.21
C ALA A 161 5.68 -3.61 19.38
N GLY A 162 4.58 -2.85 19.42
CA GLY A 162 3.53 -2.96 20.44
C GLY A 162 2.43 -3.99 20.11
N LEU A 163 2.02 -4.12 18.84
CA LEU A 163 1.38 -5.36 18.39
C LEU A 163 2.49 -6.39 18.19
N ARG A 164 2.90 -7.03 19.28
CA ARG A 164 3.28 -8.44 19.18
C ARG A 164 2.05 -9.13 18.59
N VAL A 165 1.97 -9.24 17.26
CA VAL A 165 1.28 -10.34 16.61
C VAL A 165 2.02 -11.56 17.15
N ARG A 166 1.55 -12.07 18.29
CA ARG A 166 2.03 -13.33 18.84
C ARG A 166 1.89 -14.30 17.67
N LYS A 167 3.03 -14.80 17.20
CA LYS A 167 3.10 -16.02 16.39
C LYS A 167 2.31 -17.07 17.15
N MET A 168 1.02 -17.18 16.90
CA MET A 168 0.17 -18.21 17.46
C MET A 168 0.08 -19.28 16.39
N TRP A 169 1.11 -20.13 16.45
CA TRP A 169 1.10 -21.55 16.13
C TRP A 169 0.06 -22.06 15.12
N LEU A 170 0.60 -22.55 14.00
CA LEU A 170 0.18 -23.82 13.39
C LEU A 170 -0.28 -24.82 14.47
N THR A 171 -1.58 -25.02 14.58
CA THR A 171 -2.20 -26.32 14.92
C THR A 171 -3.69 -26.26 14.61
N LEU A 172 -4.04 -26.57 13.36
CA LEU A 172 -4.85 -27.72 12.91
C LEU A 172 -5.28 -27.49 11.46
#